data_AF-A0A843DU11-F1
#
_entry.id   AF-A0A843DU11-F1
#
_cell.length_a   1.000
_cell.length_b   1.000
_cell.length_c   1.000
_cell.angle_alpha   90.00
_cell.angle_beta   90.00
_cell.angle_gamma   90.00
#
_symmetry.space_group_name_H-M   'P 1'
#
loop_
_entity.id
_entity.type
_entity.pdbx_description
1 polymer ?
#
loop_
_entity_poly.entity_id
_entity_poly.type
_entity_poly.pdbx_seq_one_letter_code
_entity_poly.pdbx_strand_id
1 'polypeptide(L)'
;MDFGTTLDGRITSDVDPNAESPFAKTIGNFCGLAGAIPDAIIRGTGLVDKKKGTALDLFGEHCGPASTRATKKAQPYIDRCLSIIEVCEVPADRTRFGKVPVCADVAKESGIALIGVDAGVNGDKIPELEAIGAEMAQKENKAVIKEVVDRVCADIALQIIDICAEMGLLPKNSSIGFTGRAIISGNKPQYILEGVTKRGLYDEPINHLVFVDDGLARGSALMGRCMNSIGQPKCPIGGVRGGKCIMAKRQKIGK
;
A
#
# COMPACT_ATOMS: atom_id res chain seq x y z
N MET A 1 -0.26 0.79 4.74
CA MET A 1 0.30 1.28 3.48
C MET A 1 -0.59 2.39 2.96
N ASP A 2 -0.03 3.58 2.79
CA ASP A 2 -0.67 4.74 2.19
C ASP A 2 -0.18 4.90 0.75
N PHE A 3 -1.10 4.70 -0.19
CA PHE A 3 -0.90 4.87 -1.62
C PHE A 3 -1.42 6.25 -2.04
N GLY A 4 -0.78 7.29 -1.49
CA GLY A 4 -0.86 8.65 -2.03
C GLY A 4 -0.07 8.77 -3.33
N THR A 5 0.43 9.97 -3.67
CA THR A 5 1.38 10.11 -4.79
C THR A 5 2.68 9.33 -4.50
N THR A 6 3.13 9.39 -3.26
CA THR A 6 4.24 8.62 -2.70
C THR A 6 3.71 7.48 -1.85
N LEU A 7 4.51 6.42 -1.70
CA LEU A 7 4.24 5.33 -0.78
C LEU A 7 4.69 5.76 0.63
N ASP A 8 3.83 5.57 1.62
CA ASP A 8 4.15 5.79 3.03
C ASP A 8 3.46 4.73 3.92
N GLY A 9 3.81 4.70 5.19
CA GLY A 9 3.18 3.89 6.22
C GLY A 9 4.18 3.04 6.97
N ARG A 10 3.75 2.51 8.11
CA ARG A 10 4.62 1.79 9.05
C ARG A 10 4.23 0.33 9.19
N ILE A 11 5.20 -0.48 9.58
CA ILE A 11 5.02 -1.84 10.07
C ILE A 11 5.32 -1.83 11.57
N THR A 12 4.44 -2.42 12.36
CA THR A 12 4.58 -2.49 13.81
C THR A 12 4.83 -3.92 14.27
N SER A 13 5.64 -4.10 15.31
CA SER A 13 5.84 -5.39 15.96
C SER A 13 4.54 -5.93 16.53
N ASP A 14 4.49 -7.25 16.73
CA ASP A 14 3.51 -7.81 17.64
C ASP A 14 3.80 -7.33 19.08
N VAL A 15 2.79 -7.41 19.93
CA VAL A 15 2.90 -7.06 21.35
C VAL A 15 2.42 -8.25 22.15
N ASP A 16 3.29 -8.79 23.00
CA ASP A 16 2.90 -9.86 23.93
C ASP A 16 1.70 -9.38 24.78
N PRO A 17 0.58 -10.12 24.82
CA PRO A 17 -0.57 -9.78 25.66
C PRO A 17 -0.24 -9.56 27.14
N ASN A 18 0.82 -10.20 27.64
CA ASN A 18 1.32 -10.12 29.00
C ASN A 18 2.39 -9.05 29.20
N ALA A 19 2.86 -8.39 28.13
CA ALA A 19 3.80 -7.28 28.24
C ALA A 19 3.22 -6.18 29.13
N GLU A 20 4.11 -5.61 29.95
CA GLU A 20 3.82 -4.46 30.80
C GLU A 20 3.49 -3.24 29.92
N SER A 21 4.31 -3.00 28.89
CA SER A 21 4.05 -2.00 27.86
C SER A 21 3.07 -2.53 26.80
N PRO A 22 1.92 -1.85 26.57
CA PRO A 22 0.99 -2.23 25.52
C PRO A 22 1.35 -1.63 24.15
N PHE A 23 2.52 -1.01 24.00
CA PHE A 23 2.89 -0.27 22.80
C PHE A 23 3.74 -1.12 21.84
N ALA A 24 3.29 -1.22 20.59
CA ALA A 24 4.07 -1.82 19.52
C ALA A 24 5.23 -0.92 19.11
N LYS A 25 6.34 -1.53 18.70
CA LYS A 25 7.49 -0.81 18.15
C LYS A 25 7.35 -0.72 16.64
N THR A 26 7.86 0.35 16.03
CA THR A 26 8.04 0.39 14.58
C THR A 26 9.19 -0.55 14.22
N ILE A 27 8.92 -1.52 13.35
CA ILE A 27 9.90 -2.49 12.85
C ILE A 27 10.13 -2.37 11.34
N GLY A 28 9.29 -1.60 10.66
CA GLY A 28 9.48 -1.28 9.26
C GLY A 28 8.74 -0.02 8.83
N ASN A 29 9.14 0.51 7.69
CA ASN A 29 8.56 1.71 7.08
C ASN A 29 8.51 1.54 5.55
N PHE A 30 7.54 2.17 4.92
CA PHE A 30 7.39 2.17 3.47
C PHE A 30 7.79 3.52 2.88
N CYS A 31 8.40 3.52 1.69
CA CYS A 31 8.78 4.75 1.00
C CYS A 31 8.76 4.60 -0.53
N GLY A 32 8.87 5.72 -1.24
CA GLY A 32 9.04 5.74 -2.68
C GLY A 32 7.78 6.12 -3.45
N LEU A 33 7.57 5.54 -4.62
CA LEU A 33 6.48 5.87 -5.53
C LEU A 33 5.26 4.96 -5.29
N ALA A 34 4.07 5.56 -5.19
CA ALA A 34 2.81 4.80 -5.18
C ALA A 34 1.94 5.28 -6.35
N GLY A 35 1.03 6.21 -6.10
CA GLY A 35 0.11 6.78 -7.09
C GLY A 35 0.81 7.48 -8.26
N ALA A 36 2.06 7.91 -8.10
CA ALA A 36 2.85 8.45 -9.21
C ALA A 36 3.01 7.47 -10.39
N ILE A 37 3.00 6.16 -10.13
CA ILE A 37 3.13 5.10 -11.15
C ILE A 37 1.87 5.03 -12.04
N PRO A 38 0.66 4.77 -11.51
CA PRO A 38 -0.54 4.76 -12.33
C PRO A 38 -0.82 6.12 -12.97
N ASP A 39 -0.47 7.23 -12.31
CA ASP A 39 -0.60 8.56 -12.89
C ASP A 39 0.35 8.75 -14.09
N ALA A 40 1.56 8.19 -14.07
CA ALA A 40 2.46 8.23 -15.22
C ALA A 40 1.88 7.48 -16.43
N ILE A 41 1.38 6.25 -16.21
CA ILE A 41 0.75 5.45 -17.26
C ILE A 41 -0.42 6.24 -17.89
N ILE A 42 -1.26 6.86 -17.06
CA ILE A 42 -2.45 7.57 -17.55
C ILE A 42 -2.10 8.90 -18.20
N ARG A 43 -1.12 9.67 -17.69
CA ARG A 43 -0.63 10.88 -18.37
C ARG A 43 -0.08 10.58 -19.77
N GLY A 44 0.57 9.43 -19.93
CA GLY A 44 1.02 8.91 -21.22
C GLY A 44 -0.08 8.75 -22.26
N THR A 45 -1.30 8.41 -21.83
CA THR A 45 -2.44 8.20 -22.76
C THR A 45 -2.89 9.46 -23.49
N GLY A 46 -2.55 10.65 -22.97
CA GLY A 46 -3.03 11.92 -23.49
C GLY A 46 -4.53 12.17 -23.28
N LEU A 47 -5.24 11.27 -22.59
CA LEU A 47 -6.67 11.39 -22.28
C LEU A 47 -6.93 12.28 -21.05
N VAL A 48 -5.88 12.63 -20.30
CA VAL A 48 -5.92 13.50 -19.14
C VAL A 48 -4.87 14.62 -19.29
N ASP A 49 -4.91 15.61 -18.40
CA ASP A 49 -3.91 16.68 -18.37
C ASP A 49 -2.48 16.11 -18.21
N LYS A 50 -1.56 16.50 -19.08
CA LYS A 50 -0.18 15.98 -19.12
C LYS A 50 0.63 16.26 -17.84
N LYS A 51 0.25 17.27 -17.05
CA LYS A 51 0.94 17.70 -15.83
C LYS A 51 0.20 17.32 -14.55
N LYS A 52 -1.14 17.31 -14.56
CA LYS A 52 -1.97 17.08 -13.37
C LYS A 52 -2.92 15.89 -13.45
N GLY A 53 -3.02 15.26 -14.61
CA GLY A 53 -3.98 14.19 -14.84
C GLY A 53 -3.68 12.98 -13.98
N THR A 54 -4.72 12.46 -13.34
CA THR A 54 -4.65 11.29 -12.47
C THR A 54 -5.44 10.13 -13.06
N ALA A 55 -5.15 8.91 -12.60
CA ALA A 55 -5.92 7.73 -13.02
C ALA A 55 -7.42 7.84 -12.69
N LEU A 56 -7.79 8.61 -11.66
CA LEU A 56 -9.17 8.81 -11.23
C LEU A 56 -9.98 9.63 -12.25
N ASP A 57 -9.35 10.62 -12.88
CA ASP A 57 -10.00 11.50 -13.84
C ASP A 57 -10.53 10.74 -15.06
N LEU A 58 -9.99 9.55 -15.34
CA LEU A 58 -10.36 8.73 -16.50
C LEU A 58 -11.43 7.68 -16.20
N PHE A 59 -11.50 7.14 -14.98
CA PHE A 59 -12.26 5.92 -14.68
C PHE A 59 -13.37 6.07 -13.63
N GLY A 60 -13.41 7.17 -12.86
CA GLY A 60 -14.40 7.38 -11.80
C GLY A 60 -14.31 6.37 -10.64
N GLU A 61 -15.30 6.37 -9.74
CA GLU A 61 -15.30 5.56 -8.51
C GLU A 61 -15.91 4.16 -8.65
N HIS A 62 -16.80 3.95 -9.63
CA HIS A 62 -17.55 2.69 -9.79
C HIS A 62 -17.38 2.08 -11.16
N CYS A 63 -17.13 0.78 -11.17
CA CYS A 63 -16.60 0.15 -12.35
C CYS A 63 -16.82 -1.37 -12.29
N GLY A 64 -17.47 -1.94 -13.31
CA GLY A 64 -17.74 -3.38 -13.39
C GLY A 64 -16.48 -4.25 -13.57
N PRO A 65 -16.61 -5.57 -13.38
CA PRO A 65 -15.52 -6.52 -13.60
C PRO A 65 -15.01 -6.47 -15.04
N ALA A 66 -13.70 -6.57 -15.22
CA ALA A 66 -13.10 -6.59 -16.55
C ALA A 66 -13.45 -7.90 -17.28
N SER A 67 -13.72 -7.80 -18.58
CA SER A 67 -13.93 -9.00 -19.42
C SER A 67 -12.64 -9.82 -19.53
N THR A 68 -12.74 -11.14 -19.63
CA THR A 68 -11.58 -12.05 -19.78
C THR A 68 -10.70 -11.69 -20.99
N ARG A 69 -11.30 -11.12 -22.05
CA ARG A 69 -10.57 -10.65 -23.24
C ARG A 69 -9.72 -9.41 -22.95
N ALA A 70 -10.21 -8.51 -22.09
CA ALA A 70 -9.45 -7.32 -21.68
C ALA A 70 -8.26 -7.72 -20.81
N THR A 71 -8.42 -8.67 -19.88
CA THR A 71 -7.32 -9.19 -19.05
C THR A 71 -6.22 -9.82 -19.89
N LYS A 72 -6.56 -10.65 -20.90
CA LYS A 72 -5.55 -11.24 -21.80
C LYS A 72 -4.77 -10.21 -22.61
N LYS A 73 -5.43 -9.14 -23.05
CA LYS A 73 -4.79 -8.02 -23.77
C LYS A 73 -3.97 -7.13 -22.84
N ALA A 74 -4.35 -7.02 -21.57
CA ALA A 74 -3.66 -6.22 -20.57
C ALA A 74 -2.34 -6.86 -20.12
N GLN A 75 -2.28 -8.20 -20.03
CA GLN A 75 -1.10 -8.93 -19.51
C GLN A 75 0.27 -8.48 -20.08
N PRO A 76 0.50 -8.39 -21.41
CA PRO A 76 1.79 -7.98 -21.93
C PRO A 76 2.19 -6.55 -21.52
N TYR A 77 1.22 -5.66 -21.30
CA TYR A 77 1.49 -4.31 -20.82
C TYR A 77 1.78 -4.30 -19.32
N ILE A 78 1.08 -5.15 -18.54
CA ILE A 78 1.33 -5.33 -17.10
C ILE A 78 2.76 -5.82 -16.89
N ASP A 79 3.17 -6.87 -17.60
CA ASP A 79 4.51 -7.46 -17.46
C ASP A 79 5.61 -6.44 -17.80
N ARG A 80 5.40 -5.62 -18.84
CA ARG A 80 6.31 -4.52 -19.20
C ARG A 80 6.38 -3.45 -18.12
N CYS A 81 5.25 -3.01 -17.59
CA CYS A 81 5.23 -2.04 -16.49
C CYS A 81 5.95 -2.60 -15.25
N LEU A 82 5.66 -3.84 -14.86
CA LEU A 82 6.29 -4.48 -13.70
C LEU A 82 7.79 -4.71 -13.91
N SER A 83 8.27 -4.89 -15.14
CA SER A 83 9.72 -4.98 -15.42
C SER A 83 10.48 -3.66 -15.23
N ILE A 84 9.76 -2.53 -15.25
CA ILE A 84 10.32 -1.18 -15.03
C ILE A 84 10.31 -0.82 -13.54
N ILE A 85 9.33 -1.36 -12.82
CA ILE A 85 9.07 -1.05 -11.41
C ILE A 85 9.90 -1.99 -10.54
N GLU A 86 10.65 -1.41 -9.61
CA GLU A 86 11.44 -2.14 -8.63
C GLU A 86 10.77 -2.01 -7.26
N VAL A 87 10.46 -3.16 -6.66
CA VAL A 87 9.99 -3.26 -5.28
C VAL A 87 11.04 -4.05 -4.51
N CYS A 88 11.69 -3.43 -3.54
CA CYS A 88 12.78 -4.07 -2.78
C CYS A 88 12.95 -3.46 -1.39
N GLU A 89 13.73 -4.13 -0.54
CA GLU A 89 14.31 -3.50 0.65
C GLU A 89 15.31 -2.43 0.19
N VAL A 90 15.13 -1.21 0.68
CA VAL A 90 15.93 -0.06 0.26
C VAL A 90 17.38 -0.25 0.71
N PRO A 91 18.36 -0.22 -0.22
CA PRO A 91 19.76 -0.33 0.12
C PRO A 91 20.24 0.81 1.03
N ALA A 92 21.12 0.50 1.99
CA ALA A 92 21.55 1.43 3.03
C ALA A 92 22.33 2.65 2.51
N ASP A 93 22.90 2.56 1.31
CA ASP A 93 23.65 3.62 0.64
C ASP A 93 22.73 4.66 -0.04
N ARG A 94 21.42 4.42 -0.08
CA ARG A 94 20.46 5.31 -0.74
C ARG A 94 20.04 6.45 0.18
N THR A 95 20.17 7.67 -0.33
CA THR A 95 19.65 8.90 0.29
C THR A 95 18.31 9.34 -0.29
N ARG A 96 17.88 8.68 -1.37
CA ARG A 96 16.60 8.89 -2.05
C ARG A 96 16.16 7.56 -2.67
N PHE A 97 14.85 7.31 -2.63
CA PHE A 97 14.22 6.18 -3.30
C PHE A 97 12.99 6.69 -4.05
N GLY A 98 12.93 6.47 -5.36
CA GLY A 98 12.02 7.21 -6.23
C GLY A 98 12.26 8.72 -6.14
N LYS A 99 11.32 9.47 -5.56
CA LYS A 99 11.47 10.93 -5.38
C LYS A 99 11.50 11.34 -3.91
N VAL A 100 11.50 10.37 -3.00
CA VAL A 100 11.37 10.61 -1.56
C VAL A 100 12.77 10.57 -0.93
N PRO A 101 13.18 11.63 -0.20
CA PRO A 101 14.41 11.59 0.57
C PRO A 101 14.28 10.56 1.70
N VAL A 102 15.32 9.75 1.89
CA VAL A 102 15.36 8.69 2.91
C VAL A 102 16.71 8.67 3.62
N CYS A 103 16.70 8.26 4.88
CA CYS A 103 17.92 7.97 5.66
C CYS A 103 17.99 6.45 5.88
N ALA A 104 18.37 5.72 4.84
CA ALA A 104 18.37 4.26 4.85
C ALA A 104 19.44 3.68 5.79
N ASP A 105 20.54 4.40 5.96
CA ASP A 105 21.60 4.16 6.94
C ASP A 105 21.05 4.14 8.37
N VAL A 106 20.37 5.22 8.79
CA VAL A 106 19.81 5.38 10.14
C VAL A 106 18.70 4.34 10.39
N ALA A 107 17.88 4.05 9.37
CA ALA A 107 16.85 3.02 9.46
C ALA A 107 17.46 1.64 9.75
N LYS A 108 18.53 1.28 9.04
CA LYS A 108 19.23 0.00 9.23
C LYS A 108 19.92 -0.08 10.59
N GLU A 109 20.59 0.97 11.02
CA GLU A 109 21.20 1.05 12.37
C GLU A 109 20.14 0.92 13.48
N SER A 110 18.94 1.43 13.24
CA SER A 110 17.81 1.33 14.18
C SER A 110 17.07 -0.02 14.12
N GLY A 111 17.46 -0.94 13.24
CA GLY A 111 16.79 -2.22 13.03
C GLY A 111 15.39 -2.08 12.40
N ILE A 112 15.16 -1.01 11.64
CA ILE A 112 13.90 -0.74 10.95
C ILE A 112 14.08 -1.13 9.47
N ALA A 113 13.28 -2.09 9.00
CA ALA A 113 13.26 -2.45 7.59
C ALA A 113 12.63 -1.33 6.76
N LEU A 114 13.33 -0.85 5.73
CA LEU A 114 12.81 0.16 4.82
C LEU A 114 12.45 -0.50 3.50
N ILE A 115 11.16 -0.55 3.16
CA ILE A 115 10.67 -1.20 1.94
C ILE A 115 10.22 -0.12 0.95
N GLY A 116 10.77 -0.17 -0.25
CA GLY A 116 10.64 0.88 -1.25
C GLY A 116 9.95 0.41 -2.52
N VAL A 117 9.32 1.36 -3.21
CA VAL A 117 8.93 1.21 -4.62
C VAL A 117 9.58 2.30 -5.46
N ASP A 118 10.27 1.93 -6.53
CA ASP A 118 10.88 2.83 -7.50
C ASP A 118 10.50 2.43 -8.94
N ALA A 119 10.65 3.36 -9.88
CA ALA A 119 10.60 3.10 -11.30
C ALA A 119 11.97 3.42 -11.89
N GLY A 120 12.84 2.40 -11.93
CA GLY A 120 14.26 2.56 -12.24
C GLY A 120 15.07 3.12 -11.06
N VAL A 121 15.89 4.14 -11.30
CA VAL A 121 16.70 4.82 -10.28
C VAL A 121 16.18 6.23 -10.05
N ASN A 122 15.55 6.44 -8.90
CA ASN A 122 14.93 7.71 -8.52
C ASN A 122 13.82 8.19 -9.49
N GLY A 123 13.07 7.26 -10.07
CA GLY A 123 11.99 7.53 -11.02
C GLY A 123 12.46 7.99 -12.40
N ASP A 124 13.68 7.65 -12.81
CA ASP A 124 14.22 7.96 -14.15
C ASP A 124 13.45 7.25 -15.28
N LYS A 125 12.85 6.09 -15.03
CA LYS A 125 12.04 5.32 -15.99
C LYS A 125 10.56 5.69 -16.02
N ILE A 126 10.14 6.73 -15.30
CA ILE A 126 8.77 7.27 -15.40
C ILE A 126 8.35 7.59 -16.86
N PRO A 127 9.22 8.18 -17.72
CA PRO A 127 8.90 8.42 -19.12
C PRO A 127 8.64 7.14 -19.93
N GLU A 128 9.23 6.01 -19.55
CA GLU A 128 8.96 4.72 -20.19
C GLU A 128 7.55 4.23 -19.88
N LEU A 129 7.08 4.43 -18.64
CA LEU A 129 5.69 4.16 -18.25
C LEU A 129 4.70 5.06 -19.03
N GLU A 130 5.05 6.34 -19.24
CA GLU A 130 4.27 7.26 -20.08
C GLU A 130 4.23 6.78 -21.55
N ALA A 131 5.34 6.26 -22.08
CA ALA A 131 5.39 5.71 -23.44
C ALA A 131 4.50 4.46 -23.60
N ILE A 132 4.47 3.58 -22.61
CA ILE A 132 3.55 2.44 -22.56
C ILE A 132 2.09 2.93 -22.56
N GLY A 133 1.78 3.95 -21.75
CA GLY A 133 0.46 4.59 -21.74
C GLY A 133 0.05 5.15 -23.11
N ALA A 134 0.97 5.82 -23.80
CA ALA A 134 0.74 6.38 -25.13
C ALA A 134 0.44 5.29 -26.18
N GLU A 135 1.21 4.19 -26.14
CA GLU A 135 0.99 3.03 -27.02
C GLU A 135 -0.41 2.43 -26.79
N MET A 136 -0.78 2.25 -25.53
CA MET A 136 -2.07 1.67 -25.16
C MET A 136 -3.24 2.54 -25.60
N ALA A 137 -3.12 3.87 -25.50
CA ALA A 137 -4.16 4.80 -25.92
C ALA A 137 -4.45 4.74 -27.44
N GLN A 138 -3.45 4.39 -28.25
CA GLN A 138 -3.61 4.25 -29.70
C GLN A 138 -4.21 2.90 -30.10
N LYS A 139 -3.89 1.83 -29.36
CA LYS A 139 -4.18 0.44 -29.77
C LYS A 139 -5.36 -0.20 -29.03
N GLU A 140 -5.67 0.27 -27.82
CA GLU A 140 -6.57 -0.42 -26.91
C GLU A 140 -7.69 0.48 -26.38
N ASN A 141 -8.72 -0.16 -25.81
CA ASN A 141 -9.86 0.55 -25.23
C ASN A 141 -9.61 0.96 -23.77
N LYS A 142 -10.43 1.88 -23.26
CA LYS A 142 -10.37 2.33 -21.85
C LYS A 142 -10.45 1.17 -20.85
N ALA A 143 -11.18 0.11 -21.16
CA ALA A 143 -11.31 -1.06 -20.27
C ALA A 143 -9.98 -1.83 -20.10
N VAL A 144 -9.17 -1.97 -21.16
CA VAL A 144 -7.84 -2.57 -21.09
C VAL A 144 -6.88 -1.65 -20.32
N ILE A 145 -6.91 -0.34 -20.58
CA ILE A 145 -6.07 0.63 -19.84
C ILE A 145 -6.36 0.56 -18.34
N LYS A 146 -7.64 0.53 -17.96
CA LYS A 146 -8.06 0.37 -16.57
C LYS A 146 -7.52 -0.93 -15.95
N GLU A 147 -7.67 -2.05 -16.65
CA GLU A 147 -7.24 -3.35 -16.15
C GLU A 147 -5.72 -3.38 -15.91
N VAL A 148 -4.92 -2.77 -16.79
CA VAL A 148 -3.47 -2.64 -16.59
C VAL A 148 -3.16 -1.83 -15.33
N VAL A 149 -3.80 -0.67 -15.15
CA VAL A 149 -3.59 0.18 -13.97
C VAL A 149 -4.00 -0.53 -12.67
N ASP A 150 -5.17 -1.17 -12.66
CA ASP A 150 -5.66 -1.89 -11.48
C ASP A 150 -4.73 -3.05 -11.11
N ARG A 151 -4.26 -3.81 -12.10
CA ARG A 151 -3.34 -4.94 -11.90
C ARG A 151 -1.96 -4.51 -11.45
N VAL A 152 -1.36 -3.50 -12.10
CA VAL A 152 -0.04 -2.99 -11.73
C VAL A 152 -0.03 -2.49 -10.28
N CYS A 153 -1.03 -1.70 -9.86
CA CYS A 153 -1.12 -1.25 -8.47
C CYS A 153 -1.30 -2.42 -7.48
N ALA A 154 -2.17 -3.38 -7.81
CA ALA A 154 -2.39 -4.54 -6.96
C ALA A 154 -1.13 -5.42 -6.86
N ASP A 155 -0.42 -5.64 -7.97
CA ASP A 155 0.79 -6.46 -8.00
C ASP A 155 1.95 -5.80 -7.24
N ILE A 156 2.11 -4.47 -7.31
CA ILE A 156 3.06 -3.74 -6.45
C ILE A 156 2.73 -3.98 -4.98
N ALA A 157 1.47 -3.83 -4.58
CA ALA A 157 1.05 -4.07 -3.20
C ALA A 157 1.31 -5.52 -2.75
N LEU A 158 1.09 -6.49 -3.64
CA LEU A 158 1.36 -7.90 -3.37
C LEU A 158 2.85 -8.20 -3.27
N GLN A 159 3.71 -7.60 -4.10
CA GLN A 159 5.16 -7.72 -4.00
C GLN A 159 5.70 -7.14 -2.69
N ILE A 160 5.17 -5.99 -2.24
CA ILE A 160 5.52 -5.42 -0.92
C ILE A 160 5.16 -6.43 0.19
N ILE A 161 3.98 -7.05 0.10
CA ILE A 161 3.54 -8.07 1.06
C ILE A 161 4.48 -9.28 1.05
N ASP A 162 4.91 -9.74 -0.13
CA ASP A 162 5.82 -10.87 -0.27
C ASP A 162 7.16 -10.59 0.43
N ILE A 163 7.75 -9.41 0.19
CA ILE A 163 8.98 -8.98 0.87
C ILE A 163 8.77 -8.93 2.39
N CYS A 164 7.64 -8.36 2.84
CA CYS A 164 7.33 -8.33 4.27
C CYS A 164 7.19 -9.74 4.87
N ALA A 165 6.62 -10.69 4.13
CA ALA A 165 6.47 -12.07 4.57
C ALA A 165 7.83 -12.78 4.65
N GLU A 166 8.68 -12.62 3.63
CA GLU A 166 10.03 -13.18 3.57
C GLU A 166 10.93 -12.66 4.69
N MET A 167 10.80 -11.37 5.04
CA MET A 167 11.52 -10.74 6.14
C MET A 167 10.93 -11.04 7.53
N GLY A 168 9.83 -11.78 7.61
CA GLY A 168 9.16 -12.10 8.89
C GLY A 168 8.48 -10.90 9.56
N LEU A 169 8.13 -9.87 8.79
CA LEU A 169 7.50 -8.63 9.27
C LEU A 169 5.96 -8.71 9.34
N LEU A 170 5.37 -9.85 8.97
CA LEU A 170 3.93 -10.12 9.01
C LEU A 170 3.60 -11.20 10.04
N PRO A 171 3.46 -10.85 11.33
CA PRO A 171 3.00 -11.81 12.34
C PRO A 171 1.55 -12.22 12.07
N LYS A 172 1.16 -13.43 12.50
CA LYS A 172 -0.18 -13.99 12.22
C LYS A 172 -1.35 -13.09 12.69
N ASN A 173 -1.16 -12.37 13.79
CA ASN A 173 -2.16 -11.47 14.36
C ASN A 173 -2.18 -10.07 13.71
N SER A 174 -1.29 -9.81 12.74
CA SER A 174 -1.23 -8.53 12.05
C SER A 174 -2.46 -8.31 11.15
N SER A 175 -2.71 -7.04 10.83
CA SER A 175 -3.66 -6.62 9.81
C SER A 175 -2.94 -5.73 8.81
N ILE A 176 -3.30 -5.83 7.53
CA ILE A 176 -2.76 -5.00 6.48
C ILE A 176 -3.81 -3.94 6.13
N GLY A 177 -3.49 -2.70 6.49
CA GLY A 177 -4.30 -1.54 6.14
C GLY A 177 -3.82 -0.90 4.84
N PHE A 178 -4.75 -0.65 3.92
CA PHE A 178 -4.56 0.09 2.70
C PHE A 178 -5.34 1.40 2.76
N THR A 179 -4.66 2.49 2.44
CA THR A 179 -5.29 3.80 2.28
C THR A 179 -4.73 4.51 1.06
N GLY A 180 -5.41 5.57 0.62
CA GLY A 180 -5.07 6.28 -0.60
C GLY A 180 -5.89 5.80 -1.81
N ARG A 181 -6.37 6.77 -2.59
CA ARG A 181 -7.26 6.52 -3.73
C ARG A 181 -6.63 5.65 -4.82
N ALA A 182 -5.30 5.64 -4.92
CA ALA A 182 -4.59 4.85 -5.92
C ALA A 182 -4.71 3.34 -5.70
N ILE A 183 -5.04 2.87 -4.48
CA ILE A 183 -5.14 1.43 -4.16
C ILE A 183 -6.56 0.97 -3.81
N ILE A 184 -7.43 1.86 -3.33
CA ILE A 184 -8.81 1.49 -2.93
C ILE A 184 -9.84 1.60 -4.05
N SER A 185 -9.49 2.21 -5.18
CA SER A 185 -10.39 2.43 -6.32
C SER A 185 -10.38 1.26 -7.31
N GLY A 186 -11.47 1.11 -8.07
CA GLY A 186 -11.58 0.09 -9.12
C GLY A 186 -11.62 -1.33 -8.57
N ASN A 187 -11.02 -2.29 -9.29
CA ASN A 187 -11.02 -3.70 -8.90
C ASN A 187 -9.82 -4.08 -8.02
N LYS A 188 -8.98 -3.11 -7.64
CA LYS A 188 -7.74 -3.32 -6.89
C LYS A 188 -7.95 -4.02 -5.54
N PRO A 189 -8.94 -3.64 -4.70
CA PRO A 189 -9.17 -4.34 -3.43
C PRO A 189 -9.49 -5.83 -3.62
N GLN A 190 -10.23 -6.17 -4.69
CA GLN A 190 -10.54 -7.55 -5.02
C GLN A 190 -9.28 -8.32 -5.45
N TYR A 191 -8.45 -7.75 -6.33
CA TYR A 191 -7.20 -8.39 -6.76
C TYR A 191 -6.22 -8.60 -5.60
N ILE A 192 -6.14 -7.66 -4.67
CA ILE A 192 -5.32 -7.78 -3.47
C ILE A 192 -5.87 -8.89 -2.56
N LEU A 193 -7.18 -8.93 -2.31
CA LEU A 193 -7.81 -9.98 -1.51
C LEU A 193 -7.55 -11.37 -2.11
N GLU A 194 -7.76 -11.54 -3.42
CA GLU A 194 -7.46 -12.78 -4.13
C GLU A 194 -5.97 -13.14 -4.04
N GLY A 195 -5.08 -12.16 -4.19
CA GLY A 195 -3.63 -12.34 -4.11
C GLY A 195 -3.14 -12.75 -2.73
N VAL A 196 -3.67 -12.17 -1.67
CA VAL A 196 -3.36 -12.53 -0.27
C VAL A 196 -3.92 -13.92 0.07
N THR A 197 -5.14 -14.21 -0.39
CA THR A 197 -5.77 -15.53 -0.19
C THR A 197 -4.93 -16.64 -0.81
N LYS A 198 -4.43 -16.45 -2.04
CA LYS A 198 -3.57 -17.41 -2.73
C LYS A 198 -2.24 -17.68 -2.02
N ARG A 199 -1.72 -16.68 -1.29
CA ARG A 199 -0.46 -16.80 -0.53
C ARG A 199 -0.62 -17.52 0.80
N GLY A 200 -1.86 -17.74 1.26
CA GLY A 200 -2.13 -18.43 2.53
C GLY A 200 -1.57 -17.70 3.75
N LEU A 201 -1.44 -16.38 3.69
CA LEU A 201 -0.86 -15.57 4.78
C LEU A 201 -1.73 -15.54 6.04
N TYR A 202 -3.05 -15.68 5.87
CA TYR A 202 -4.04 -15.66 6.94
C TYR A 202 -5.07 -16.76 6.72
N ASP A 203 -5.59 -17.32 7.81
CA ASP A 203 -6.69 -18.29 7.78
C ASP A 203 -7.97 -17.66 7.21
N GLU A 204 -8.26 -16.41 7.61
CA GLU A 204 -9.39 -15.61 7.13
C GLU A 204 -8.93 -14.23 6.63
N PRO A 205 -8.45 -14.11 5.37
CA PRO A 205 -7.90 -12.86 4.83
C PRO A 205 -8.84 -11.66 4.94
N ILE A 206 -10.15 -11.87 4.81
CA ILE A 206 -11.18 -10.82 4.91
C ILE A 206 -11.11 -10.08 6.24
N ASN A 207 -10.76 -10.77 7.33
CA ASN A 207 -10.67 -10.17 8.65
C ASN A 207 -9.35 -9.43 8.87
N HIS A 208 -8.34 -9.62 8.02
CA HIS A 208 -7.00 -9.06 8.15
C HIS A 208 -6.72 -7.91 7.19
N LEU A 209 -7.52 -7.74 6.14
CA LEU A 209 -7.38 -6.65 5.18
C LEU A 209 -8.37 -5.52 5.49
N VAL A 210 -7.86 -4.30 5.53
CA VAL A 210 -8.67 -3.10 5.79
C VAL A 210 -8.40 -2.08 4.69
N PHE A 211 -9.44 -1.67 3.96
CA PHE A 211 -9.36 -0.62 2.95
C PHE A 211 -10.10 0.61 3.48
N VAL A 212 -9.42 1.77 3.53
CA VAL A 212 -9.98 3.02 4.07
C VAL A 212 -9.57 4.22 3.23
N ASP A 213 -10.50 5.15 3.04
CA ASP A 213 -10.26 6.36 2.23
C ASP A 213 -9.14 7.23 2.80
N ASP A 214 -9.20 7.49 4.11
CA ASP A 214 -8.20 8.24 4.87
C ASP A 214 -7.89 7.51 6.19
N GLY A 215 -6.79 6.76 6.17
CA GLY A 215 -6.31 6.02 7.34
C GLY A 215 -5.79 6.92 8.46
N LEU A 216 -5.24 8.10 8.12
CA LEU A 216 -4.67 9.02 9.09
C LEU A 216 -5.78 9.69 9.91
N ALA A 217 -6.79 10.23 9.25
CA ALA A 217 -7.93 10.87 9.91
C ALA A 217 -8.73 9.87 10.74
N ARG A 218 -9.01 8.67 10.19
CA ARG A 218 -9.73 7.62 10.92
C ARG A 218 -8.94 7.12 12.12
N GLY A 219 -7.63 6.90 11.98
CA GLY A 219 -6.75 6.51 13.09
C GLY A 219 -6.72 7.57 14.19
N SER A 220 -6.61 8.85 13.82
CA SER A 220 -6.63 9.98 14.76
C SER A 220 -7.95 10.09 15.52
N ALA A 221 -9.08 9.95 14.83
CA ALA A 221 -10.40 9.95 15.45
C ALA A 221 -10.57 8.76 16.43
N LEU A 222 -10.03 7.59 16.08
CA LEU A 222 -10.01 6.41 16.94
C LEU A 222 -9.26 6.67 18.24
N MET A 223 -8.05 7.23 18.12
CA MET A 223 -7.20 7.56 19.26
C MET A 223 -7.86 8.62 20.14
N GLY A 224 -8.48 9.64 19.54
CA GLY A 224 -9.24 10.66 20.25
C GLY A 224 -10.39 10.06 21.08
N ARG A 225 -11.16 9.12 20.52
CA ARG A 225 -12.21 8.40 21.26
C ARG A 225 -11.66 7.58 22.42
N CYS A 226 -10.54 6.89 22.21
CA CYS A 226 -9.90 6.09 23.25
C CYS A 226 -9.39 6.97 24.40
N MET A 227 -8.72 8.08 24.10
CA MET A 227 -8.18 9.00 25.11
C MET A 227 -9.27 9.70 25.93
N ASN A 228 -10.42 10.02 25.30
CA ASN A 228 -11.55 10.65 25.98
C ASN A 228 -12.51 9.65 26.64
N SER A 229 -12.12 8.36 26.76
CA SER A 229 -12.95 7.30 27.36
C SER A 229 -14.33 7.13 26.71
N ILE A 230 -14.46 7.45 25.42
CA ILE A 230 -15.69 7.31 24.61
C ILE A 230 -15.75 5.92 23.94
N GLY A 231 -15.00 4.95 24.44
CA GLY A 231 -14.93 3.57 23.92
C GLY A 231 -15.68 2.58 24.81
N GLN A 232 -16.04 1.42 24.26
CA GLN A 232 -16.72 0.35 25.01
C GLN A 232 -15.70 -0.70 25.49
N PRO A 233 -15.54 -0.95 26.81
CA PRO A 233 -14.56 -1.92 27.31
C PRO A 233 -14.77 -3.36 26.83
N LYS A 234 -16.02 -3.73 26.51
CA LYS A 234 -16.39 -5.04 25.96
C LYS A 234 -16.00 -5.22 24.49
N CYS A 235 -15.87 -4.13 23.74
CA CYS A 235 -15.45 -4.11 22.34
C CYS A 235 -14.40 -2.99 22.16
N PRO A 236 -13.16 -3.23 22.64
CA PRO A 236 -12.13 -2.21 22.65
C PRO A 236 -11.74 -1.81 21.23
N ILE A 237 -11.62 -0.51 21.02
CA ILE A 237 -11.32 0.09 19.71
C ILE A 237 -9.79 0.31 19.53
N GLY A 238 -8.97 -0.25 20.42
CA GLY A 238 -7.51 -0.09 20.36
C GLY A 238 -6.78 -1.06 21.27
N GLY A 239 -5.52 -1.34 20.93
CA GLY A 239 -4.68 -2.36 21.56
C GLY A 239 -4.35 -3.49 20.61
N VAL A 240 -3.95 -4.64 21.18
CA VAL A 240 -3.71 -5.87 20.43
C VAL A 240 -5.03 -6.39 19.87
N ARG A 241 -5.02 -6.83 18.60
CA ARG A 241 -6.20 -7.39 17.96
C ARG A 241 -6.74 -8.59 18.74
N GLY A 242 -8.05 -8.62 18.95
CA GLY A 242 -8.72 -9.63 19.79
C GLY A 242 -8.42 -9.52 21.29
N GLY A 243 -7.60 -8.55 21.69
CA GLY A 243 -7.21 -8.31 23.07
C GLY A 243 -8.20 -7.46 23.86
N LYS A 244 -7.93 -7.33 25.16
CA LYS A 244 -8.69 -6.45 26.07
C LYS A 244 -8.30 -4.99 25.86
N CYS A 245 -9.16 -4.08 26.35
CA CYS A 245 -8.87 -2.65 26.39
C CYS A 245 -7.54 -2.36 27.09
N ILE A 246 -6.65 -1.60 26.43
CA ILE A 246 -5.33 -1.24 26.97
C ILE A 246 -5.31 0.03 27.84
N MET A 247 -6.44 0.71 28.01
CA MET A 247 -6.51 2.00 28.73
C MET A 247 -5.95 1.91 30.16
N ALA A 248 -6.28 0.85 30.89
CA ALA A 248 -5.77 0.63 32.26
C ALA A 248 -4.24 0.44 32.28
N LYS A 249 -3.67 -0.27 31.28
CA LYS A 249 -2.22 -0.42 31.15
C LYS A 249 -1.55 0.93 30.84
N ARG A 250 -2.14 1.73 29.94
CA ARG A 250 -1.63 3.09 29.61
C ARG A 250 -1.64 4.02 30.82
N GLN A 251 -2.71 4.02 31.61
CA GLN A 251 -2.81 4.83 32.83
C GLN A 251 -1.78 4.43 33.89
N LYS A 252 -1.38 3.16 33.97
CA LYS A 252 -0.32 2.70 34.89
C LYS A 252 1.06 3.19 34.49
N ILE A 253 1.36 3.25 33.19
CA ILE A 253 2.65 3.70 32.66
C ILE A 253 2.79 5.23 32.71
N GLY A 254 1.68 5.96 32.54
CA GLY A 254 1.66 7.43 32.58
C GLY A 254 1.65 8.03 34.00
N LYS A 255 1.71 7.20 35.04
CA LYS A 255 1.87 7.61 36.44
C LYS A 255 3.31 7.34 36.88
#